data_AF-A0A9D6RQK4-F1
#
_entry.id   AF-A0A9D6RQK4-F1
#
_cell.length_a   1.000
_cell.length_b   1.000
_cell.length_c   1.000
_cell.angle_alpha   90.00
_cell.angle_beta   90.00
_cell.angle_gamma   90.00
#
_symmetry.space_group_name_H-M   'P 1'
#
loop_
_entity.id
_entity.type
_entity.pdbx_description
1 polymer ?
#
loop_
_entity_poly.entity_id
_entity_poly.type
_entity_poly.pdbx_seq_one_letter_code
_entity_poly.pdbx_strand_id
1 'polypeptide(L)'
;MLDVIIVGGGPTGLACAVELERAGLSYWVIEKGCLVNSLVHFPINMVYFTTPELLEIGDLPMVCLFQKPTRPEALKYYRGVARA
;
A
#
# COMPACT_ATOMS: atom_id res chain seq x y z
N MET A 1 15.85 16.24 -11.65
CA MET A 1 16.44 14.89 -11.68
C MET A 1 15.82 14.12 -10.53
N LEU A 2 15.49 12.84 -10.70
CA LEU A 2 14.97 12.01 -9.60
C LEU A 2 16.14 11.24 -8.97
N ASP A 3 16.09 11.02 -7.66
CA ASP A 3 17.06 10.18 -6.94
C ASP A 3 16.71 8.70 -7.12
N VAL A 4 15.40 8.37 -7.09
CA VAL A 4 14.92 6.99 -7.12
C VAL A 4 13.70 6.84 -8.04
N ILE A 5 13.61 5.69 -8.71
CA ILE A 5 12.39 5.24 -9.38
C ILE A 5 11.97 3.89 -8.77
N ILE A 6 10.75 3.82 -8.27
CA ILE A 6 10.12 2.60 -7.76
C ILE A 6 9.28 2.01 -8.88
N VAL A 7 9.54 0.74 -9.22
CA VAL A 7 8.73 -0.01 -10.18
C VAL A 7 7.77 -0.93 -9.43
N GLY A 8 6.49 -0.55 -9.41
CA GLY A 8 5.40 -1.24 -8.72
C GLY A 8 4.76 -0.38 -7.63
N GLY A 9 3.48 -0.07 -7.78
CA GLY A 9 2.65 0.66 -6.82
C GLY A 9 1.89 -0.27 -5.86
N GLY A 10 2.50 -1.41 -5.50
CA GLY A 10 2.00 -2.34 -4.50
C GLY A 10 2.33 -1.90 -3.07
N PRO A 11 1.92 -2.68 -2.04
CA PRO A 11 2.20 -2.36 -0.63
C PRO A 11 3.67 -2.06 -0.35
N THR A 12 4.58 -2.89 -0.86
CA THR A 12 6.03 -2.70 -0.69
C THR A 12 6.56 -1.46 -1.40
N GLY A 13 6.05 -1.16 -2.60
CA GLY A 13 6.43 0.05 -3.33
C GLY A 13 5.97 1.32 -2.62
N LEU A 14 4.76 1.30 -2.04
CA LEU A 14 4.26 2.39 -1.21
C LEU A 14 5.07 2.53 0.09
N ALA A 15 5.41 1.42 0.76
CA ALA A 15 6.27 1.48 1.94
C ALA A 15 7.63 2.11 1.61
N CYS A 16 8.22 1.76 0.48
CA CYS A 16 9.46 2.37 0.00
C CYS A 16 9.29 3.87 -0.27
N ALA A 17 8.20 4.28 -0.93
CA ALA A 17 7.89 5.68 -1.19
C ALA A 17 7.84 6.51 0.11
N VAL A 18 7.18 6.00 1.14
CA VAL A 18 7.11 6.66 2.46
C VAL A 18 8.49 6.85 3.07
N GLU A 19 9.37 5.85 3.00
CA GLU A 19 10.73 5.97 3.54
C GLU A 19 11.59 6.94 2.72
N LEU A 20 11.38 7.05 1.41
CA LEU A 20 12.05 8.04 0.57
C LEU A 20 11.61 9.47 0.91
N GLU A 21 10.32 9.68 1.19
CA GLU A 21 9.83 10.97 1.68
C GLU A 21 10.46 11.38 3.00
N ARG A 22 10.54 10.44 3.95
CA ARG A 22 11.21 10.64 5.25
C ARG A 22 12.69 10.98 5.09
N ALA A 23 13.34 10.40 4.08
CA ALA A 23 14.73 10.68 3.75
C ALA A 23 14.93 11.98 2.93
N GLY A 24 13.86 12.67 2.51
CA GLY A 24 13.93 13.87 1.69
C GLY A 24 14.42 13.63 0.26
N LEU A 25 14.26 12.40 -0.26
CA LEU A 25 14.68 12.02 -1.60
C LEU A 25 13.56 12.24 -2.62
N SER A 26 13.91 12.71 -3.80
CA SER A 26 12.98 12.84 -4.92
C SER A 26 12.77 11.48 -5.60
N TYR A 27 11.51 11.10 -5.79
CA TYR A 27 11.20 9.78 -6.35
C TYR A 27 9.92 9.79 -7.18
N TRP A 28 9.79 8.80 -8.06
CA TRP A 28 8.53 8.44 -8.71
C TRP A 28 8.19 6.97 -8.47
N VAL A 29 6.90 6.67 -8.31
CA VAL A 29 6.36 5.30 -8.32
C VAL A 29 5.66 5.07 -9.64
N ILE A 30 6.07 4.04 -10.37
CA ILE A 30 5.50 3.66 -11.66
C ILE A 30 4.83 2.30 -11.51
N GLU A 31 3.52 2.25 -11.75
CA GLU A 31 2.73 1.02 -11.70
C GLU A 31 2.19 0.69 -13.09
N LYS A 32 2.19 -0.59 -13.45
CA LYS A 32 1.67 -1.07 -14.74
C LYS A 32 0.16 -0.89 -14.85
N GLY A 33 -0.56 -1.03 -13.73
CA GLY A 33 -2.01 -0.89 -13.65
C GLY A 33 -2.45 0.22 -12.72
N CYS A 34 -3.43 -0.09 -11.89
CA CYS A 34 -3.87 0.81 -10.83
C CYS A 34 -3.03 0.64 -9.56
N LEU A 35 -3.13 1.60 -8.63
CA LEU A 35 -2.57 1.46 -7.29
C LEU A 35 -2.95 0.10 -6.68
N VAL A 36 -1.97 -0.59 -6.09
CA VAL A 36 -2.11 -1.95 -5.55
C VAL A 36 -2.77 -2.94 -6.52
N ASN A 37 -2.38 -2.89 -7.79
CA ASN A 37 -2.97 -3.67 -8.89
C ASN A 37 -3.12 -5.16 -8.57
N SER A 38 -2.12 -5.78 -7.93
CA SER A 38 -2.17 -7.19 -7.53
C SER A 38 -3.33 -7.48 -6.56
N LEU A 39 -3.60 -6.58 -5.61
CA LEU A 39 -4.69 -6.74 -4.64
C LEU A 39 -6.06 -6.60 -5.31
N VAL A 40 -6.18 -5.76 -6.34
CA VAL A 40 -7.42 -5.63 -7.13
C VAL A 40 -7.80 -6.95 -7.82
N HIS A 41 -6.81 -7.74 -8.21
CA HIS A 41 -6.99 -9.04 -8.87
C HIS A 41 -7.18 -10.21 -7.90
N PHE A 42 -7.09 -9.99 -6.58
CA PHE A 42 -7.43 -11.01 -5.61
C PHE A 42 -8.94 -11.35 -5.63
N PRO A 43 -9.35 -12.55 -5.19
CA PRO A 43 -10.76 -12.93 -5.15
C PRO A 43 -11.64 -11.91 -4.42
N ILE A 44 -12.86 -11.70 -4.92
CA ILE A 44 -13.76 -10.63 -4.41
C ILE A 44 -14.03 -10.74 -2.92
N ASN A 45 -14.20 -11.97 -2.42
CA ASN A 45 -14.51 -12.27 -1.03
C ASN A 45 -13.26 -12.71 -0.24
N MET A 46 -12.07 -12.33 -0.69
CA MET A 46 -10.83 -12.69 0.01
C MET A 46 -10.75 -11.96 1.37
N VAL A 47 -10.36 -12.74 2.39
CA VAL A 47 -9.93 -12.28 3.71
C VAL A 47 -8.43 -12.60 3.84
N TYR A 48 -7.66 -11.65 4.37
CA TYR A 48 -6.24 -11.85 4.62
C TYR A 48 -6.03 -12.89 5.73
N PHE A 49 -4.87 -13.56 5.72
CA PHE A 49 -4.45 -14.38 6.87
C PHE A 49 -3.74 -13.54 7.95
N THR A 50 -3.23 -12.37 7.58
CA THR A 50 -2.51 -11.40 8.40
C THR A 50 -3.48 -10.46 9.15
N THR A 51 -3.11 -10.01 10.35
CA THR A 51 -3.87 -8.99 11.11
C THR A 51 -3.58 -7.58 10.54
N PRO A 52 -4.47 -6.59 10.75
CA PRO A 52 -4.28 -5.27 10.15
C PRO A 52 -2.96 -4.60 10.55
N GLU A 53 -2.51 -4.76 11.79
CA GLU A 53 -1.29 -4.12 12.33
C GLU A 53 -0.03 -4.58 11.57
N LEU A 54 -0.05 -5.79 11.05
CA LEU A 54 1.04 -6.37 10.26
C LEU A 54 0.99 -5.99 8.77
N LEU A 55 -0.04 -5.26 8.34
CA LEU A 55 -0.20 -4.74 6.97
C LEU A 55 0.02 -3.23 6.88
N GLU A 56 0.20 -2.57 8.02
CA GLU A 56 0.39 -1.13 8.14
C GLU A 56 1.73 -0.68 7.52
N ILE A 57 1.70 0.48 6.87
CA ILE A 57 2.86 1.16 6.30
C ILE A 57 2.77 2.65 6.60
N GLY A 58 3.92 3.27 6.88
CA GLY A 58 4.03 4.70 7.10
C GLY A 58 3.40 5.23 8.39
N ASP A 59 3.34 4.41 9.44
CA ASP A 59 2.71 4.73 10.73
C ASP A 59 1.23 5.14 10.60
N LEU A 60 0.57 4.68 9.54
CA LEU A 60 -0.86 4.90 9.30
C LEU A 60 -1.65 3.68 9.75
N PRO A 61 -2.60 3.83 10.70
CA PRO A 61 -3.34 2.70 11.24
C PRO A 61 -4.28 2.08 10.19
N MET A 62 -4.31 0.76 10.12
CA MET A 62 -5.25 0.02 9.28
C MET A 62 -6.46 -0.39 10.11
N VAL A 63 -7.60 0.25 9.85
CA VAL A 63 -8.85 -0.09 10.53
C VAL A 63 -9.64 -1.12 9.71
N CYS A 64 -9.98 -2.25 10.32
CA CYS A 64 -10.92 -3.23 9.78
C CYS A 64 -11.98 -3.65 10.81
N LEU A 65 -13.10 -4.16 10.31
CA LEU A 65 -14.26 -4.51 11.15
C LEU A 65 -14.02 -5.78 11.99
N PHE A 66 -13.24 -6.72 11.46
CA PHE A 66 -12.95 -8.01 12.08
C PHE A 66 -11.46 -8.15 12.39
N GLN A 67 -11.06 -9.28 12.96
CA GLN A 67 -9.65 -9.57 13.31
C GLN A 67 -8.71 -9.53 12.08
N LYS A 68 -9.22 -9.86 10.89
CA LYS A 68 -8.44 -9.89 9.66
C LYS A 68 -9.14 -9.07 8.59
N PRO A 69 -8.41 -8.24 7.84
CA PRO A 69 -9.01 -7.40 6.84
C PRO A 69 -9.48 -8.19 5.64
N THR A 70 -10.48 -7.63 4.97
CA THR A 70 -10.98 -8.04 3.67
C THR A 70 -10.23 -7.32 2.56
N ARG A 71 -10.32 -7.84 1.33
CA ARG A 71 -9.75 -7.16 0.15
C ARG A 71 -10.23 -5.71 0.02
N PRO A 72 -11.52 -5.36 0.13
CA PRO A 72 -11.96 -3.96 0.06
C PRO A 72 -11.36 -3.05 1.14
N GLU A 73 -11.15 -3.56 2.36
CA GLU A 73 -10.51 -2.80 3.44
C GLU A 73 -9.05 -2.50 3.13
N ALA A 74 -8.30 -3.49 2.62
CA ALA A 74 -6.92 -3.29 2.17
C ALA A 74 -6.83 -2.28 1.01
N LEU A 75 -7.74 -2.37 0.02
CA LEU A 75 -7.79 -1.41 -1.09
C LEU A 75 -8.08 0.02 -0.62
N LYS A 76 -8.96 0.19 0.36
CA LYS A 76 -9.24 1.50 0.97
C LYS A 76 -8.02 2.01 1.73
N TYR A 77 -7.37 1.15 2.50
CA TYR A 77 -6.19 1.48 3.28
C TYR A 77 -5.04 2.00 2.42
N TYR A 78 -4.59 1.22 1.42
CA TYR A 78 -3.46 1.63 0.58
C TYR A 78 -3.75 2.85 -0.30
N ARG A 79 -5.03 3.10 -0.62
CA ARG A 79 -5.45 4.37 -1.25
C ARG A 79 -5.30 5.57 -0.30
N GLY A 80 -5.50 5.36 0.99
CA GLY A 80 -5.23 6.34 2.04
C GLY A 80 -3.74 6.63 2.14
N VAL A 81 -2.90 5.58 2.18
CA VAL A 81 -1.44 5.73 2.24
C VAL A 81 -0.91 6.55 1.07
N ALA A 82 -1.34 6.27 -0.16
CA ALA A 82 -0.85 6.99 -1.34
C ALA A 82 -1.27 8.47 -1.42
N ARG A 83 -2.02 8.98 -0.44
CA ARG A 83 -2.49 10.37 -0.36
C ARG A 83 -1.98 11.10 0.88
N ALA A 84 -1.43 10.36 1.85
CA ALA A 84 -0.85 10.93 3.05
C ALA A 84 0.52 11.53 2.71
#